data_AF-A0A351YXD8-F1
#
_entry.id   AF-A0A351YXD8-F1
#
_cell.length_a   1.000
_cell.length_b   1.000
_cell.length_c   1.000
_cell.angle_alpha   90.00
_cell.angle_beta   90.00
_cell.angle_gamma   90.00
#
_symmetry.space_group_name_H-M   'P 1'
#
loop_
_entity.id
_entity.type
_entity.pdbx_description
1 polymer ?
#
loop_
_entity_poly.entity_id
_entity_poly.type
_entity_poly.pdbx_seq_one_letter_code
_entity_poly.pdbx_strand_id
1 'polypeptide(L)'
;MYREEKIVIKNETFTDIAIKELADVKARLLIYKFYHMENKAHKLPAFQQLDYCYSQMNDYDKMRVDRRAADLFGKYMQKPDGFMPYAVLKRRYFKCWLMLFISFLFTAYLFVFFEGTQSIYNIVTELAEQPEDKPPLYQPHNIDMEKAVHNTILELDKIVYDISEQNGQLNCTDYAIEFKILWDMKYPGIPCHVVWNINPGIINHLLVEINGQYYEPWSANYPKGKHDMQSVWGKSGRYDPKYNQDGSSWYNMYIKNRMYW
;
A
#
# COMPACT_ATOMS: atom_id res chain seq x y z
N MET A 1 -57.42 38.97 46.73
CA MET A 1 -56.74 37.91 45.94
C MET A 1 -55.58 37.42 46.79
N TYR A 2 -55.77 36.35 47.56
CA TYR A 2 -54.76 35.86 48.50
C TYR A 2 -53.66 35.14 47.72
N ARG A 3 -52.41 35.59 47.89
CA ARG A 3 -51.21 34.88 47.42
C ARG A 3 -51.02 33.69 48.35
N GLU A 4 -51.29 32.48 47.86
CA GLU A 4 -50.82 31.26 48.51
C GLU A 4 -49.29 31.22 48.40
N GLU A 5 -48.60 31.67 49.43
CA GLU A 5 -47.17 31.45 49.59
C GLU A 5 -46.94 29.97 49.87
N LYS A 6 -46.57 29.22 48.81
CA LYS A 6 -46.19 27.82 48.92
C LYS A 6 -44.82 27.73 49.57
N ILE A 7 -44.79 27.65 50.90
CA ILE A 7 -43.55 27.41 51.66
C ILE A 7 -43.14 25.95 51.40
N VAL A 8 -42.26 25.74 50.43
CA VAL A 8 -41.61 24.45 50.18
C VAL A 8 -40.41 24.34 51.12
N ILE A 9 -40.65 23.92 52.36
CA ILE A 9 -39.56 23.47 53.24
C ILE A 9 -39.17 22.07 52.78
N LYS A 10 -38.18 22.01 51.87
CA LYS A 10 -37.67 20.74 51.35
C LYS A 10 -36.61 20.17 52.30
N ASN A 11 -37.01 19.86 53.52
CA ASN A 11 -36.19 19.04 54.41
C ASN A 11 -36.46 17.58 54.04
N GLU A 12 -35.48 16.91 53.44
CA GLU A 12 -35.58 15.47 53.16
C GLU A 12 -35.88 14.75 54.48
N THR A 13 -36.97 14.00 54.53
CA THR A 13 -37.28 13.17 55.70
C THR A 13 -36.33 11.98 55.74
N PHE A 14 -36.13 11.37 56.92
CA PHE A 14 -35.37 10.10 57.02
C PHE A 14 -35.90 9.04 56.05
N THR A 15 -37.23 9.02 55.83
CA THR A 15 -37.88 8.14 54.84
C THR A 15 -37.45 8.46 53.40
N ASP A 16 -37.32 9.74 53.03
CA ASP A 16 -36.86 10.13 51.70
C ASP A 16 -35.40 9.74 51.45
N ILE A 17 -34.57 9.83 52.48
CA ILE A 17 -33.17 9.39 52.45
C ILE A 17 -33.12 7.87 52.28
N ALA A 18 -33.87 7.12 53.10
CA ALA A 18 -33.94 5.66 53.01
C ALA A 18 -34.43 5.18 51.63
N ILE A 19 -35.46 5.82 51.07
CA ILE A 19 -35.95 5.53 49.71
C ILE A 19 -34.88 5.79 48.66
N LYS A 20 -34.11 6.88 48.80
CA LYS A 20 -33.02 7.22 47.88
C LYS A 20 -31.91 6.17 47.91
N GLU A 21 -31.46 5.78 49.11
CA GLU A 21 -30.42 4.78 49.27
C GLU A 21 -30.88 3.40 48.78
N LEU A 22 -32.11 2.99 49.11
CA LEU A 22 -32.65 1.71 48.67
C LEU A 22 -32.82 1.67 47.14
N ALA A 23 -33.25 2.78 46.53
CA ALA A 23 -33.31 2.90 45.08
C ALA A 23 -31.93 2.83 44.41
N ASP A 24 -30.91 3.43 45.01
CA ASP A 24 -29.51 3.36 44.54
C ASP A 24 -29.01 1.90 44.58
N VAL A 25 -29.19 1.22 45.72
CA VAL A 25 -28.82 -0.20 45.86
C VAL A 25 -29.57 -1.06 44.86
N LYS A 26 -30.90 -0.89 44.73
CA LYS A 26 -31.72 -1.62 43.75
C LYS A 26 -31.23 -1.41 42.33
N ALA A 27 -30.92 -0.18 41.93
CA ALA A 27 -30.39 0.14 40.60
C ALA A 27 -29.05 -0.56 40.33
N ARG A 28 -28.10 -0.51 41.29
CA ARG A 28 -26.80 -1.19 41.16
C ARG A 28 -26.94 -2.69 41.03
N LEU A 29 -27.83 -3.29 41.82
CA LEU A 29 -28.10 -4.72 41.81
C LEU A 29 -28.78 -5.17 40.51
N LEU A 30 -29.68 -4.36 39.94
CA LEU A 30 -30.25 -4.60 38.60
C LEU A 30 -29.18 -4.62 37.51
N ILE A 31 -28.19 -3.72 37.58
CA ILE A 31 -27.08 -3.67 36.61
C ILE A 31 -26.15 -4.86 36.78
N TYR A 32 -25.84 -5.21 38.02
CA TYR A 32 -25.06 -6.40 38.31
C TYR A 32 -25.75 -7.65 37.72
N LYS A 33 -27.06 -7.78 37.94
CA LYS A 33 -27.88 -8.86 37.37
C LYS A 33 -27.85 -8.86 35.84
N PHE A 34 -27.91 -7.68 35.21
CA PHE A 34 -27.80 -7.51 33.76
C PHE A 34 -26.45 -8.00 33.20
N TYR A 35 -25.33 -7.66 33.85
CA TYR A 35 -24.00 -8.02 33.33
C TYR A 35 -23.45 -9.39 33.79
N HIS A 36 -23.88 -9.93 34.94
CA HIS A 36 -23.30 -11.14 35.55
C HIS A 36 -24.17 -12.41 35.43
N MET A 37 -25.23 -12.37 34.62
CA MET A 37 -26.24 -13.42 34.46
C MET A 37 -27.08 -13.70 35.71
N GLU A 38 -28.38 -13.89 35.44
CA GLU A 38 -29.49 -13.74 36.36
C GLU A 38 -29.46 -14.56 37.66
N ASN A 39 -28.91 -15.78 37.60
CA ASN A 39 -29.17 -16.82 38.60
C ASN A 39 -28.24 -16.79 39.82
N LYS A 40 -27.15 -16.02 39.80
CA LYS A 40 -26.21 -15.92 40.93
C LYS A 40 -26.38 -14.64 41.76
N ALA A 41 -27.00 -13.61 41.18
CA ALA A 41 -27.11 -12.30 41.81
C ALA A 41 -27.98 -12.33 43.08
N HIS A 42 -29.11 -13.05 43.05
CA HIS A 42 -30.06 -13.19 44.17
C HIS A 42 -29.45 -13.85 45.43
N LYS A 43 -28.32 -14.54 45.30
CA LYS A 43 -27.61 -15.16 46.42
C LYS A 43 -26.69 -14.18 47.16
N LEU A 44 -26.50 -12.98 46.64
CA LEU A 44 -25.67 -11.97 47.29
C LEU A 44 -26.37 -11.45 48.56
N PRO A 45 -25.66 -11.28 49.68
CA PRO A 45 -26.24 -10.76 50.92
C PRO A 45 -26.96 -9.40 50.73
N ALA A 46 -26.42 -8.55 49.85
CA ALA A 46 -27.02 -7.27 49.51
C ALA A 46 -28.39 -7.40 48.81
N PHE A 47 -28.58 -8.42 47.96
CA PHE A 47 -29.88 -8.71 47.34
C PHE A 47 -30.90 -9.18 48.38
N GLN A 48 -30.50 -10.07 49.28
CA GLN A 48 -31.36 -10.57 50.35
C GLN A 48 -31.77 -9.46 51.31
N GLN A 49 -30.84 -8.57 51.66
CA GLN A 49 -31.12 -7.42 52.52
C GLN A 49 -32.04 -6.40 51.83
N LEU A 50 -31.83 -6.15 50.53
CA LEU A 50 -32.73 -5.33 49.72
C LEU A 50 -34.15 -5.92 49.73
N ASP A 51 -34.30 -7.21 49.42
CA ASP A 51 -35.61 -7.86 49.36
C ASP A 51 -36.33 -7.83 50.71
N TYR A 52 -35.59 -8.06 51.80
CA TYR A 52 -36.12 -7.91 53.15
C TYR A 52 -36.62 -6.49 53.39
N CYS A 53 -35.77 -5.47 53.22
CA CYS A 53 -36.15 -4.08 53.44
C CYS A 53 -37.33 -3.65 52.55
N TYR A 54 -37.31 -4.05 51.27
CA TYR A 54 -38.35 -3.73 50.30
C TYR A 54 -39.68 -4.41 50.65
N SER A 55 -39.67 -5.62 51.22
CA SER A 55 -40.88 -6.33 51.66
C SER A 55 -41.59 -5.63 52.83
N GLN A 56 -40.84 -4.95 53.70
CA GLN A 56 -41.37 -4.24 54.87
C GLN A 56 -41.96 -2.86 54.52
N MET A 57 -41.81 -2.39 53.27
CA MET A 57 -42.31 -1.09 52.84
C MET A 57 -43.79 -1.16 52.42
N ASN A 58 -44.51 -0.04 52.59
CA ASN A 58 -45.82 0.13 52.00
C ASN A 58 -45.73 0.25 50.46
N ASP A 59 -46.84 0.05 49.77
CA ASP A 59 -46.86 -0.01 48.30
C ASP A 59 -46.51 1.34 47.64
N TYR A 60 -46.86 2.46 48.27
CA TYR A 60 -46.52 3.79 47.77
C TYR A 60 -45.00 4.01 47.74
N ASP A 61 -44.31 3.68 48.83
CA ASP A 61 -42.86 3.83 48.90
C ASP A 61 -42.13 2.82 48.01
N LYS A 62 -42.67 1.61 47.83
CA LYS A 62 -42.18 0.65 46.82
C LYS A 62 -42.21 1.25 45.42
N MET A 63 -43.32 1.86 45.01
CA MET A 63 -43.42 2.53 43.70
C MET A 63 -42.42 3.68 43.55
N ARG A 64 -42.16 4.45 44.63
CA ARG A 64 -41.15 5.52 44.62
C ARG A 64 -39.75 4.97 44.43
N VAL A 65 -39.41 3.89 45.14
CA VAL A 65 -38.12 3.19 45.00
C VAL A 65 -37.97 2.67 43.58
N ASP A 66 -38.99 2.03 43.02
CA ASP A 66 -38.93 1.44 41.67
C ASP A 66 -38.70 2.48 40.59
N ARG A 67 -39.47 3.57 40.63
CA ARG A 67 -39.32 4.67 39.68
C ARG A 67 -37.91 5.27 39.75
N ARG A 68 -37.43 5.54 40.97
CA ARG A 68 -36.12 6.15 41.17
C ARG A 68 -34.98 5.19 40.80
N ALA A 69 -35.15 3.89 41.07
CA ALA A 69 -34.20 2.86 40.68
C ALA A 69 -34.13 2.71 39.15
N ALA A 70 -35.26 2.79 38.44
CA ALA A 70 -35.30 2.78 36.98
C ALA A 70 -34.56 3.98 36.37
N ASP A 71 -34.78 5.19 36.91
CA ASP A 71 -34.07 6.40 36.48
C ASP A 71 -32.55 6.28 36.71
N LEU A 72 -32.14 5.76 37.87
CA LEU A 72 -30.73 5.54 38.20
C LEU A 72 -30.10 4.44 37.33
N PHE A 73 -30.84 3.36 37.08
CA PHE A 73 -30.42 2.29 36.19
C PHE A 73 -30.07 2.83 34.79
N GLY A 74 -30.94 3.67 34.23
CA GLY A 74 -30.69 4.33 32.95
C GLY A 74 -29.42 5.19 32.95
N LYS A 75 -29.20 5.97 34.02
CA LYS A 75 -27.98 6.80 34.18
C LYS A 75 -26.71 5.96 34.26
N TYR A 76 -26.73 4.90 35.05
CA TYR A 76 -25.58 4.02 35.22
C TYR A 76 -25.27 3.20 33.95
N MET A 77 -26.28 2.84 33.15
CA MET A 77 -26.08 2.18 31.86
C MET A 77 -25.34 3.05 30.84
N GLN A 78 -25.40 4.38 30.97
CA GLN A 78 -24.59 5.29 30.14
C GLN A 78 -23.09 5.23 30.48
N LYS A 79 -22.74 4.95 31.75
CA LYS A 79 -21.36 4.82 32.25
C LYS A 79 -21.19 3.54 33.09
N PRO A 80 -21.19 2.36 32.45
CA PRO A 80 -21.29 1.08 33.15
C PRO A 80 -19.95 0.55 33.69
N ASP A 81 -18.85 1.30 33.57
CA ASP A 81 -17.49 0.82 33.80
C ASP A 81 -17.25 0.24 35.21
N GLY A 82 -17.98 0.75 36.21
CA GLY A 82 -17.91 0.25 37.60
C GLY A 82 -18.72 -1.02 37.88
N PHE A 83 -19.55 -1.47 36.94
CA PHE A 83 -20.49 -2.58 37.13
C PHE A 83 -20.30 -3.74 36.14
N MET A 84 -19.46 -3.55 35.12
CA MET A 84 -19.16 -4.58 34.14
C MET A 84 -18.12 -5.59 34.69
N PRO A 85 -18.27 -6.89 34.38
CA PRO A 85 -17.20 -7.86 34.59
C PRO A 85 -15.95 -7.43 33.82
N TYR A 86 -14.78 -7.63 34.43
CA TYR A 86 -13.48 -7.29 33.81
C TYR A 86 -13.33 -7.86 32.40
N ALA A 87 -13.84 -9.07 32.15
CA ALA A 87 -13.81 -9.70 30.82
C ALA A 87 -14.61 -8.91 29.76
N VAL A 88 -15.79 -8.40 30.13
CA VAL A 88 -16.65 -7.60 29.24
C VAL A 88 -16.01 -6.23 28.99
N LEU A 89 -15.49 -5.61 30.05
CA LEU A 89 -14.78 -4.34 30.00
C LEU A 89 -13.56 -4.43 29.07
N LYS A 90 -12.71 -5.44 29.26
CA LYS A 90 -11.52 -5.71 28.42
C LYS A 90 -11.89 -5.86 26.95
N ARG A 91 -12.95 -6.62 26.64
CA ARG A 91 -13.41 -6.81 25.24
C ARG A 91 -13.87 -5.50 24.61
N ARG A 92 -14.57 -4.64 25.36
CA ARG A 92 -15.02 -3.32 24.87
C ARG A 92 -13.82 -2.41 24.57
N TYR A 93 -12.88 -2.27 25.51
CA TYR A 93 -11.69 -1.46 25.30
C TYR A 93 -10.82 -2.01 24.17
N PHE A 94 -10.68 -3.33 24.05
CA PHE A 94 -9.96 -3.95 22.95
C PHE A 94 -10.60 -3.61 21.59
N LYS A 95 -11.94 -3.65 21.48
CA LYS A 95 -12.63 -3.24 20.24
C LYS A 95 -12.40 -1.78 19.91
N CYS A 96 -12.50 -0.87 20.90
CA CYS A 96 -12.23 0.55 20.68
C CYS A 96 -10.77 0.78 20.26
N TRP A 97 -9.82 0.13 20.93
CA TRP A 97 -8.40 0.19 20.59
C TRP A 97 -8.14 -0.34 19.17
N LEU A 98 -8.76 -1.46 18.80
CA LEU A 98 -8.66 -2.04 17.46
C LEU A 98 -9.20 -1.09 16.39
N MET A 99 -10.34 -0.42 16.63
CA MET A 99 -10.87 0.57 15.69
C MET A 99 -9.93 1.77 15.51
N LEU A 100 -9.35 2.27 16.59
CA LEU A 100 -8.35 3.34 16.53
C LEU A 100 -7.09 2.89 15.76
N PHE A 101 -6.63 1.67 16.00
CA PHE A 101 -5.48 1.10 15.31
C PHE A 101 -5.72 0.95 13.80
N ILE A 102 -6.89 0.42 13.40
CA ILE A 102 -7.27 0.31 11.98
C ILE A 102 -7.38 1.68 11.32
N SER A 103 -7.98 2.66 12.01
CA SER A 103 -8.06 4.04 11.51
C SER A 103 -6.67 4.64 11.29
N PHE A 104 -5.73 4.39 12.21
CA PHE A 104 -4.35 4.85 12.09
C PHE A 104 -3.65 4.22 10.86
N LEU A 105 -3.79 2.91 10.67
CA LEU A 105 -3.23 2.23 9.50
C LEU A 105 -3.81 2.76 8.19
N PHE A 106 -5.11 3.03 8.16
CA PHE A 106 -5.77 3.61 6.99
C PHE A 106 -5.24 5.02 6.67
N THR A 107 -5.07 5.88 7.68
CA THR A 107 -4.48 7.21 7.48
C THR A 107 -3.03 7.15 7.01
N ALA A 108 -2.24 6.23 7.54
CA ALA A 108 -0.85 6.02 7.11
C ALA A 108 -0.78 5.53 5.65
N TYR A 109 -1.66 4.59 5.27
CA TYR A 109 -1.78 4.13 3.89
C TYR A 109 -2.13 5.27 2.94
N LEU A 110 -3.13 6.10 3.28
CA LEU A 110 -3.50 7.25 2.46
C LEU A 110 -2.33 8.23 2.31
N PHE A 111 -1.59 8.50 3.38
CA PHE A 111 -0.43 9.38 3.33
C PHE A 111 0.63 8.90 2.32
N VAL A 112 1.02 7.62 2.40
CA VAL A 112 1.97 7.01 1.46
C VAL A 112 1.43 7.01 0.03
N PHE A 113 0.13 6.74 -0.15
CA PHE A 113 -0.51 6.78 -1.46
C PHE A 113 -0.50 8.19 -2.07
N PHE A 114 -0.80 9.23 -1.29
CA PHE A 114 -0.79 10.62 -1.75
C PHE A 114 0.64 11.10 -2.05
N GLU A 115 1.63 10.81 -1.20
CA GLU A 115 3.02 11.17 -1.51
C GLU A 115 3.56 10.42 -2.75
N GLY A 116 3.23 9.13 -2.87
CA GLY A 116 3.61 8.32 -4.03
C GLY A 116 2.98 8.83 -5.33
N THR A 117 1.69 9.21 -5.30
CA THR A 117 1.01 9.79 -6.47
C THR A 117 1.54 11.17 -6.83
N GLN A 118 1.91 12.00 -5.85
CA GLN A 118 2.55 13.30 -6.11
C GLN A 118 3.92 13.13 -6.77
N SER A 119 4.72 12.15 -6.31
CA SER A 119 6.02 11.82 -6.91
C SER A 119 5.87 11.35 -8.36
N ILE A 120 4.91 10.45 -8.64
CA ILE A 120 4.62 10.01 -10.01
C ILE A 120 4.12 11.17 -10.87
N TYR A 121 3.24 12.02 -10.34
CA TYR A 121 2.74 13.19 -11.06
C TYR A 121 3.89 14.11 -11.48
N ASN A 122 4.80 14.43 -10.56
CA ASN A 122 5.96 15.28 -10.84
C ASN A 122 6.85 14.69 -11.95
N ILE A 123 7.12 13.38 -11.90
CA ILE A 123 7.89 12.66 -12.93
C ILE A 123 7.18 12.74 -14.29
N VAL A 124 5.86 12.54 -14.32
CA VAL A 124 5.07 12.62 -15.56
C VAL A 124 5.06 14.04 -16.14
N THR A 125 4.94 15.07 -15.31
CA THR A 125 5.02 16.47 -15.79
C THR A 125 6.42 16.83 -16.29
N GLU A 126 7.49 16.36 -15.63
CA GLU A 126 8.86 16.57 -16.08
C GLU A 126 9.13 15.85 -17.42
N LEU A 127 8.58 14.65 -17.60
CA LEU A 127 8.61 13.93 -18.88
C LEU A 127 7.76 14.59 -19.97
N ALA A 128 6.69 15.29 -19.61
CA ALA A 128 5.81 15.99 -20.56
C ALA A 128 6.34 17.38 -20.98
N GLU A 129 7.18 18.00 -20.15
CA GLU A 129 7.83 19.28 -20.43
C GLU A 129 9.18 19.15 -21.15
N GLN A 130 9.68 17.92 -21.36
CA GLN A 130 10.80 17.75 -22.28
C GLN A 130 10.38 18.25 -23.67
N PRO A 131 11.17 19.14 -24.31
CA PRO A 131 10.88 19.58 -25.66
C PRO A 131 10.72 18.33 -26.52
N GLU A 132 9.70 18.30 -27.40
CA GLU A 132 9.54 17.25 -28.40
C GLU A 132 10.84 17.15 -29.23
N ASP A 133 11.81 16.36 -28.78
CA ASP A 133 12.82 15.77 -29.63
C ASP A 133 12.05 14.73 -30.45
N LYS A 134 11.40 15.24 -31.50
CA LYS A 134 10.87 14.41 -32.56
C LYS A 134 12.02 13.50 -32.96
N PRO A 135 11.85 12.16 -32.89
CA PRO A 135 12.89 11.27 -33.35
C PRO A 135 13.25 11.68 -34.77
N PRO A 136 14.54 11.65 -35.15
CA PRO A 136 14.95 12.00 -36.50
C PRO A 136 14.05 11.25 -37.47
N LEU A 137 13.36 12.00 -38.33
CA LEU A 137 12.50 11.45 -39.36
C LEU A 137 13.25 10.32 -40.04
N TYR A 138 12.61 9.15 -40.11
CA TYR A 138 13.03 7.95 -40.82
C TYR A 138 13.99 8.29 -41.97
N GLN A 139 15.29 8.14 -41.72
CA GLN A 139 16.27 8.35 -42.77
C GLN A 139 16.17 7.17 -43.76
N PRO A 140 16.19 7.43 -45.07
CA PRO A 140 16.05 6.39 -46.06
C PRO A 140 17.08 5.28 -45.82
N HIS A 141 16.61 4.02 -45.75
CA HIS A 141 17.47 2.86 -45.54
C HIS A 141 18.61 2.85 -46.56
N ASN A 142 19.84 2.98 -46.08
CA ASN A 142 21.02 2.72 -46.89
C ASN A 142 21.20 1.20 -46.99
N ILE A 143 20.88 0.63 -48.14
CA ILE A 143 20.97 -0.81 -48.43
C ILE A 143 22.38 -1.36 -48.13
N ASP A 144 23.42 -0.56 -48.33
CA ASP A 144 24.79 -0.96 -48.03
C ASP A 144 25.06 -1.09 -46.52
N MET A 145 24.41 -0.27 -45.70
CA MET A 145 24.51 -0.33 -44.24
C MET A 145 23.82 -1.58 -43.69
N GLU A 146 22.62 -1.89 -44.19
CA GLU A 146 21.88 -3.09 -43.78
C GLU A 146 22.67 -4.36 -44.11
N LYS A 147 23.32 -4.39 -45.28
CA LYS A 147 24.21 -5.47 -45.69
C LYS A 147 25.47 -5.56 -44.80
N ALA A 148 26.06 -4.42 -44.43
CA ALA A 148 27.20 -4.36 -43.53
C ALA A 148 26.83 -4.91 -42.14
N VAL A 149 25.71 -4.46 -41.57
CA VAL A 149 25.16 -4.97 -40.30
C VAL A 149 24.91 -6.47 -40.38
N HIS A 150 24.22 -6.93 -41.43
CA HIS A 150 23.94 -8.35 -41.61
C HIS A 150 25.21 -9.21 -41.67
N ASN A 151 26.22 -8.78 -42.43
CA ASN A 151 27.50 -9.48 -42.51
C ASN A 151 28.24 -9.51 -41.16
N THR A 152 28.16 -8.43 -40.39
CA THR A 152 28.73 -8.38 -39.03
C THR A 152 28.03 -9.36 -38.10
N ILE A 153 26.69 -9.46 -38.16
CA ILE A 153 25.91 -10.46 -37.38
C ILE A 153 26.31 -11.89 -37.76
N LEU A 154 26.44 -12.20 -39.05
CA LEU A 154 26.83 -13.55 -39.51
C LEU A 154 28.23 -13.97 -39.05
N GLU A 155 29.12 -13.00 -38.81
CA GLU A 155 30.45 -13.26 -38.28
C GLU A 155 30.44 -13.31 -36.75
N LEU A 156 29.64 -12.45 -36.11
CA LEU A 156 29.41 -12.45 -34.68
C LEU A 156 28.95 -13.83 -34.18
N ASP A 157 28.00 -14.47 -34.87
CA ASP A 157 27.50 -15.81 -34.54
C ASP A 157 28.61 -16.88 -34.47
N LYS A 158 29.77 -16.64 -35.10
CA LYS A 158 30.91 -17.57 -35.08
C LYS A 158 31.91 -17.30 -33.96
N ILE A 159 31.87 -16.10 -33.37
CA ILE A 159 32.89 -15.64 -32.43
C ILE A 159 32.31 -15.28 -31.05
N VAL A 160 31.00 -15.11 -30.93
CA VAL A 160 30.34 -14.73 -29.68
C VAL A 160 30.49 -15.83 -28.63
N TYR A 161 30.83 -15.43 -27.41
CA TYR A 161 31.01 -16.31 -26.25
C TYR A 161 30.37 -15.67 -25.02
N ASP A 162 30.11 -16.45 -23.96
CA ASP A 162 29.46 -15.93 -22.74
C ASP A 162 30.47 -15.03 -22.02
N ILE A 163 30.22 -13.73 -22.11
CA ILE A 163 31.05 -12.69 -21.53
C ILE A 163 30.68 -12.48 -20.06
N SER A 164 29.42 -12.74 -19.71
CA SER A 164 28.89 -12.47 -18.39
C SER A 164 29.39 -13.43 -17.30
N GLU A 165 29.99 -14.56 -17.68
CA GLU A 165 30.51 -15.65 -16.83
C GLU A 165 29.51 -16.19 -15.78
N GLN A 166 28.25 -15.74 -15.79
CA GLN A 166 27.33 -15.97 -14.69
C GLN A 166 26.54 -17.27 -14.85
N ASN A 167 26.30 -17.75 -16.09
CA ASN A 167 25.42 -18.91 -16.31
C ASN A 167 25.77 -19.82 -17.52
N GLY A 168 26.84 -19.56 -18.28
CA GLY A 168 27.18 -20.34 -19.48
C GLY A 168 26.23 -20.13 -20.66
N GLN A 169 25.43 -19.05 -20.65
CA GLN A 169 24.39 -18.77 -21.63
C GLN A 169 24.61 -17.39 -22.25
N LEU A 170 24.64 -17.35 -23.59
CA LEU A 170 24.71 -16.11 -24.34
C LEU A 170 23.42 -15.30 -24.20
N ASN A 171 23.55 -14.00 -23.95
CA ASN A 171 22.45 -13.05 -23.82
C ASN A 171 22.70 -11.77 -24.64
N CYS A 172 21.73 -10.85 -24.67
CA CYS A 172 21.81 -9.62 -25.46
C CYS A 172 23.03 -8.75 -25.17
N THR A 173 23.58 -8.80 -23.95
CA THR A 173 24.78 -8.06 -23.56
C THR A 173 26.01 -8.60 -24.28
N ASP A 174 26.18 -9.93 -24.31
CA ASP A 174 27.32 -10.58 -24.96
C ASP A 174 27.35 -10.24 -26.45
N TYR A 175 26.19 -10.37 -27.11
CA TYR A 175 26.04 -10.04 -28.53
C TYR A 175 26.22 -8.54 -28.81
N ALA A 176 25.64 -7.63 -28.02
CA ALA A 176 25.75 -6.19 -28.28
C ALA A 176 27.19 -5.69 -28.13
N ILE A 177 27.93 -6.19 -27.14
CA ILE A 177 29.32 -5.81 -26.89
C ILE A 177 30.24 -6.37 -27.98
N GLU A 178 30.16 -7.67 -28.29
CA GLU A 178 31.02 -8.26 -29.33
C GLU A 178 30.68 -7.73 -30.73
N PHE A 179 29.40 -7.43 -30.99
CA PHE A 179 29.02 -6.74 -32.21
C PHE A 179 29.75 -5.40 -32.32
N LYS A 180 29.72 -4.58 -31.27
CA LYS A 180 30.38 -3.27 -31.26
C LYS A 180 31.88 -3.40 -31.51
N ILE A 181 32.54 -4.35 -30.84
CA ILE A 181 33.99 -4.58 -31.00
C ILE A 181 34.29 -4.95 -32.45
N LEU A 182 33.55 -5.91 -33.01
CA LEU A 182 33.73 -6.35 -34.38
C LEU A 182 33.44 -5.23 -35.40
N TRP A 183 32.41 -4.42 -35.11
CA TRP A 183 32.05 -3.27 -35.92
C TRP A 183 33.15 -2.21 -35.92
N ASP A 184 33.62 -1.79 -34.76
CA ASP A 184 34.67 -0.77 -34.61
C ASP A 184 35.97 -1.20 -35.30
N MET A 185 36.29 -2.50 -35.31
CA MET A 185 37.43 -3.05 -36.03
C MET A 185 37.28 -2.97 -37.55
N LYS A 186 36.08 -3.27 -38.08
CA LYS A 186 35.82 -3.32 -39.53
C LYS A 186 35.51 -1.96 -40.14
N TYR A 187 34.85 -1.11 -39.38
CA TYR A 187 34.31 0.18 -39.83
C TYR A 187 34.70 1.31 -38.86
N PRO A 188 36.01 1.57 -38.66
CA PRO A 188 36.49 2.53 -37.66
C PRO A 188 36.02 3.98 -37.89
N GLY A 189 35.51 4.29 -39.09
CA GLY A 189 34.94 5.60 -39.43
C GLY A 189 33.42 5.71 -39.24
N ILE A 190 32.73 4.65 -38.81
CA ILE A 190 31.28 4.64 -38.64
C ILE A 190 30.96 4.38 -37.16
N PRO A 191 30.43 5.37 -36.43
CA PRO A 191 30.18 5.21 -35.01
C PRO A 191 29.11 4.15 -34.76
N CYS A 192 29.40 3.24 -33.84
CA CYS A 192 28.48 2.24 -33.31
C CYS A 192 28.39 2.41 -31.79
N HIS A 193 27.18 2.62 -31.27
CA HIS A 193 26.93 2.79 -29.84
C HIS A 193 26.14 1.61 -29.29
N VAL A 194 26.49 1.14 -28.10
CA VAL A 194 25.64 0.19 -27.37
C VAL A 194 24.58 1.00 -26.63
N VAL A 195 23.32 0.66 -26.83
CA VAL A 195 22.19 1.39 -26.28
C VAL A 195 21.35 0.44 -25.45
N TRP A 196 20.85 0.91 -24.32
CA TRP A 196 19.99 0.13 -23.43
C TRP A 196 18.56 0.64 -23.51
N ASN A 197 17.60 -0.21 -23.88
CA ASN A 197 16.18 0.11 -23.76
C ASN A 197 15.66 -0.34 -22.38
N ILE A 198 15.43 0.61 -21.47
CA ILE A 198 14.95 0.36 -20.10
C ILE A 198 13.46 0.70 -20.01
N ASN A 199 12.62 -0.20 -20.52
CA ASN A 199 11.17 0.02 -20.55
C ASN A 199 10.48 -0.54 -19.29
N PRO A 200 9.82 0.28 -18.46
CA PRO A 200 9.07 -0.19 -17.30
C PRO A 200 7.86 -1.02 -17.73
N GLY A 201 8.00 -2.35 -17.71
CA GLY A 201 6.94 -3.31 -18.03
C GLY A 201 7.29 -4.32 -19.13
N ILE A 202 8.48 -4.22 -19.73
CA ILE A 202 9.01 -5.19 -20.71
C ILE A 202 10.40 -5.67 -20.24
N ILE A 203 10.95 -6.67 -20.92
CA ILE A 203 12.34 -7.12 -20.74
C ILE A 203 13.29 -6.00 -21.18
N ASN A 204 14.15 -5.58 -20.26
CA ASN A 204 15.27 -4.69 -20.53
C ASN A 204 16.20 -5.29 -21.60
N HIS A 205 16.62 -4.51 -22.59
CA HIS A 205 17.38 -5.05 -23.72
C HIS A 205 18.51 -4.15 -24.19
N LEU A 206 19.69 -4.72 -24.44
CA LEU A 206 20.82 -4.02 -25.05
C LEU A 206 20.77 -4.21 -26.56
N LEU A 207 20.96 -3.15 -27.31
CA LEU A 207 20.95 -3.11 -28.77
C LEU A 207 22.12 -2.24 -29.26
N VAL A 208 22.32 -2.16 -30.57
CA VAL A 208 23.36 -1.29 -31.15
C VAL A 208 22.77 -0.20 -32.02
N GLU A 209 23.26 1.03 -31.88
CA GLU A 209 22.92 2.16 -32.71
C GLU A 209 24.04 2.42 -33.72
N ILE A 210 23.70 2.49 -35.00
CA ILE A 210 24.60 2.90 -36.09
C ILE A 210 23.88 3.95 -36.92
N ASN A 211 24.47 5.14 -37.03
CA ASN A 211 23.92 6.28 -37.79
C ASN A 211 22.45 6.59 -37.46
N GLY A 212 22.09 6.59 -36.16
CA GLY A 212 20.72 6.88 -35.71
C GLY A 212 19.70 5.76 -35.95
N GLN A 213 20.14 4.58 -36.39
CA GLN A 213 19.30 3.39 -36.54
C GLN A 213 19.70 2.32 -35.52
N TYR A 214 18.71 1.58 -35.02
CA TYR A 214 18.85 0.70 -33.87
C TYR A 214 18.67 -0.75 -34.29
N TYR A 215 19.62 -1.62 -33.95
CA TYR A 215 19.69 -3.01 -34.43
C TYR A 215 19.85 -4.02 -33.30
N GLU A 216 19.29 -5.22 -33.52
CA GLU A 216 19.46 -6.39 -32.65
C GLU A 216 20.51 -7.35 -33.23
N PRO A 217 21.72 -7.40 -32.65
CA PRO A 217 22.78 -8.26 -33.16
C PRO A 217 22.61 -9.76 -32.89
N TRP A 218 21.57 -10.20 -32.18
CA TRP A 218 21.26 -11.62 -31.96
C TRP A 218 19.96 -11.99 -32.68
N SER A 219 19.92 -13.16 -33.33
CA SER A 219 18.71 -13.62 -34.00
C SER A 219 18.60 -15.15 -34.02
N ALA A 220 17.88 -15.72 -33.05
CA ALA A 220 17.41 -17.10 -33.20
C ALA A 220 16.14 -17.19 -34.07
N ASN A 221 15.36 -16.11 -34.24
CA ASN A 221 13.96 -16.19 -34.70
C ASN A 221 13.51 -15.12 -35.72
N TYR A 222 14.39 -14.32 -36.33
CA TYR A 222 13.93 -13.28 -37.27
C TYR A 222 13.76 -13.76 -38.71
N PRO A 223 12.79 -13.19 -39.46
CA PRO A 223 12.76 -13.32 -40.91
C PRO A 223 14.11 -12.84 -41.46
N LYS A 224 14.79 -13.68 -42.25
CA LYS A 224 16.11 -13.38 -42.80
C LYS A 224 16.17 -11.94 -43.35
N GLY A 225 17.14 -11.17 -42.83
CA GLY A 225 17.38 -9.79 -43.27
C GLY A 225 16.65 -8.71 -42.48
N LYS A 226 15.95 -9.01 -41.38
CA LYS A 226 15.33 -7.97 -40.53
C LYS A 226 15.95 -7.96 -39.14
N HIS A 227 16.82 -6.98 -38.92
CA HIS A 227 17.54 -6.78 -37.65
C HIS A 227 17.26 -5.42 -37.01
N ASP A 228 16.54 -4.54 -37.70
CA ASP A 228 16.15 -3.21 -37.22
C ASP A 228 15.07 -3.31 -36.11
N MET A 229 15.32 -2.63 -34.99
CA MET A 229 14.46 -2.62 -33.80
C MET A 229 13.03 -2.15 -34.10
N GLN A 230 12.89 -1.13 -34.94
CA GLN A 230 11.57 -0.60 -35.29
C GLN A 230 10.76 -1.62 -36.10
N SER A 231 11.43 -2.31 -37.02
CA SER A 231 10.86 -3.36 -37.86
C SER A 231 10.48 -4.62 -37.09
N VAL A 232 11.21 -4.95 -36.02
CA VAL A 232 10.98 -6.13 -35.19
C VAL A 232 10.01 -5.82 -34.04
N TRP A 233 10.35 -4.86 -33.18
CA TRP A 233 9.62 -4.60 -31.94
C TRP A 233 8.58 -3.49 -32.08
N GLY A 234 8.84 -2.50 -32.95
CA GLY A 234 7.93 -1.39 -33.20
C GLY A 234 6.57 -1.83 -33.74
N LYS A 235 6.53 -2.90 -34.56
CA LYS A 235 5.26 -3.52 -35.03
C LYS A 235 4.38 -4.06 -33.92
N SER A 236 5.00 -4.50 -32.82
CA SER A 236 4.29 -5.04 -31.66
C SER A 236 4.02 -3.98 -30.58
N GLY A 237 4.40 -2.72 -30.83
CA GLY A 237 4.31 -1.63 -29.85
C GLY A 237 5.24 -1.79 -28.64
N ARG A 238 6.21 -2.71 -28.70
CA ARG A 238 7.10 -3.04 -27.57
C ARG A 238 8.35 -2.19 -27.51
N TYR A 239 8.75 -1.58 -28.63
CA TYR A 239 9.90 -0.70 -28.69
C TYR A 239 9.46 0.76 -28.70
N ASP A 240 10.03 1.52 -27.78
CA ASP A 240 9.88 2.97 -27.69
C ASP A 240 11.28 3.58 -27.52
N PRO A 241 11.77 4.38 -28.49
CA PRO A 241 13.09 5.00 -28.45
C PRO A 241 13.31 5.90 -27.24
N LYS A 242 12.26 6.43 -26.59
CA LYS A 242 12.42 7.30 -25.41
C LYS A 242 13.04 6.59 -24.21
N TYR A 243 12.98 5.26 -24.18
CA TYR A 243 13.59 4.45 -23.13
C TYR A 243 15.04 4.07 -23.45
N ASN A 244 15.58 4.52 -24.59
CA ASN A 244 16.98 4.32 -24.93
C ASN A 244 17.86 5.17 -24.01
N GLN A 245 18.77 4.52 -23.32
CA GLN A 245 19.83 5.14 -22.53
C GLN A 245 21.17 4.74 -23.11
N ASP A 246 22.13 5.67 -23.10
CA ASP A 246 23.49 5.37 -23.55
C ASP A 246 24.12 4.28 -22.67
N GLY A 247 24.52 3.18 -23.30
CA GLY A 247 25.14 2.03 -22.66
C GLY A 247 26.66 2.15 -22.50
N SER A 248 27.26 3.31 -22.79
CA SER A 248 28.71 3.55 -22.75
C SER A 248 29.40 3.14 -21.44
N SER A 249 28.69 3.16 -20.31
CA SER A 249 29.20 2.73 -19.00
C SER A 249 29.58 1.24 -18.95
N TRP A 250 28.80 0.36 -19.58
CA TRP A 250 29.04 -1.08 -19.61
C TRP A 250 30.18 -1.47 -20.54
N TYR A 251 30.23 -0.87 -21.74
CA TYR A 251 31.32 -1.08 -22.69
C TYR A 251 32.68 -0.69 -22.09
N ASN A 252 32.75 0.47 -21.42
CA ASN A 252 33.97 0.95 -20.77
C ASN A 252 34.39 0.07 -19.59
N MET A 253 33.42 -0.47 -18.82
CA MET A 253 33.70 -1.45 -17.77
C MET A 253 34.27 -2.75 -18.36
N TYR A 254 33.73 -3.20 -19.49
CA TYR A 254 34.13 -4.45 -20.13
C TYR A 254 35.50 -4.39 -20.82
N ILE A 255 35.75 -3.35 -21.62
CA ILE A 255 37.06 -3.16 -22.28
C ILE A 255 38.19 -3.04 -21.26
N LYS A 256 37.95 -2.35 -20.14
CA LYS A 256 38.94 -2.28 -19.05
C LYS A 256 39.31 -3.67 -18.53
N ASN A 257 38.35 -4.57 -18.37
CA ASN A 257 38.62 -5.93 -17.87
C ASN A 257 39.31 -6.83 -18.93
N ARG A 258 39.14 -6.57 -20.24
CA ARG A 258 39.80 -7.34 -21.32
C ARG A 258 41.27 -6.96 -21.53
N MET A 259 41.66 -5.72 -21.23
CA MET A 259 43.06 -5.26 -21.38
C MET A 259 44.02 -5.75 -20.28
N TYR A 260 43.52 -6.47 -19.28
CA TYR A 260 44.32 -7.03 -18.17
C TYR A 260 44.56 -8.55 -18.28
N TRP A 261 44.28 -9.17 -19.43
CA TRP A 261 44.60 -10.57 -19.73
C TRP A 261 45.47 -10.70 -20.98
#